data_AF-A0A835SDD1-F1
#
_entry.id   AF-A0A835SDD1-F1
#
_cell.length_a   1.000
_cell.length_b   1.000
_cell.length_c   1.000
_cell.angle_alpha   90.00
_cell.angle_beta   90.00
_cell.angle_gamma   90.00
#
_symmetry.space_group_name_H-M   'P 1'
#
loop_
_entity.id
_entity.type
_entity.pdbx_description
1 polymer ?
#
loop_
_entity_poly.entity_id
_entity_poly.type
_entity_poly.pdbx_seq_one_letter_code
_entity_poly.pdbx_strand_id
1 'polypeptide(L)'
;MAVEPLGNYAVRIHFDDLHSAGIYTWDHLARLGGAEGRWAAMRQYLRQLRAAGLSRDPGGGGRHQLPPQQSQQQQQQRRQQQQVSAASESGGGGSAAGTGG
;
A
#
# COMPACT_ATOMS: atom_id res chain seq x y z
N MET A 1 8.47 -30.44 -1.87
CA MET A 1 8.62 -30.06 -0.45
C MET A 1 8.82 -31.32 0.37
N ALA A 2 9.79 -31.34 1.29
CA ALA A 2 10.07 -32.47 2.18
C ALA A 2 10.62 -31.97 3.53
N VAL A 3 10.50 -32.78 4.58
CA VAL A 3 11.06 -32.51 5.91
C VAL A 3 11.79 -33.76 6.38
N GLU A 4 13.06 -33.63 6.72
CA GLU A 4 13.92 -34.75 7.13
C GLU A 4 14.41 -34.54 8.56
N PRO A 5 14.28 -35.55 9.46
CA PRO A 5 14.79 -35.44 10.81
C PRO A 5 16.33 -35.52 10.85
N LEU A 6 16.96 -34.68 11.66
CA LEU A 6 18.39 -34.77 12.00
C LEU A 6 18.52 -35.15 13.47
N GLY A 7 18.60 -36.46 13.71
CA GLY A 7 18.56 -37.02 15.05
C GLY A 7 17.32 -36.53 15.82
N ASN A 8 17.51 -36.18 17.09
CA ASN A 8 16.42 -35.74 17.97
C ASN A 8 16.38 -34.22 18.21
N TYR A 9 17.22 -33.42 17.53
CA TYR A 9 17.42 -32.01 17.88
C TYR A 9 17.03 -31.01 16.78
N ALA A 10 16.87 -31.46 15.53
CA ALA A 10 16.58 -30.58 14.40
C ALA A 10 15.87 -31.31 13.26
N VAL A 11 15.37 -30.51 12.32
CA VAL A 11 14.90 -30.94 11.01
C VAL A 11 15.57 -30.16 9.89
N ARG A 12 15.70 -30.79 8.73
CA ARG A 12 16.03 -30.14 7.47
C ARG A 12 14.75 -29.97 6.66
N ILE A 13 14.52 -28.77 6.13
CA ILE A 13 13.34 -28.44 5.33
C ILE A 13 13.78 -28.22 3.89
N HIS A 14 13.17 -28.95 2.96
CA HIS A 14 13.35 -28.78 1.52
C HIS A 14 12.22 -27.92 0.97
N PHE A 15 12.57 -26.69 0.60
CA PHE A 15 11.68 -25.77 -0.08
C PHE A 15 11.63 -26.10 -1.59
N ASP A 16 10.59 -25.62 -2.24
CA ASP A 16 10.33 -25.81 -3.68
C ASP A 16 11.11 -24.83 -4.56
N ASP A 17 11.66 -23.77 -3.99
CA ASP A 17 12.49 -22.74 -4.65
C ASP A 17 14.00 -23.11 -4.71
N LEU A 18 14.30 -24.41 -4.69
CA LEU A 18 15.64 -25.02 -4.68
C LEU A 18 16.44 -24.87 -3.36
N HIS A 19 15.89 -24.24 -2.32
CA HIS A 19 16.56 -24.20 -1.02
C HIS A 19 16.39 -25.51 -0.24
N SER A 20 17.51 -26.17 0.04
CA SER A 20 17.53 -27.48 0.73
C SER A 20 18.65 -27.66 1.76
N ALA A 21 19.46 -26.62 2.01
CA ALA A 21 20.63 -26.70 2.90
C ALA A 21 20.32 -26.33 4.37
N GLY A 22 19.12 -25.80 4.66
CA GLY A 22 18.79 -25.26 5.98
C GLY A 22 18.55 -26.35 7.03
N ILE A 23 19.16 -26.21 8.22
CA ILE A 23 18.91 -27.03 9.41
C ILE A 23 18.22 -26.14 10.46
N TYR A 24 17.11 -26.64 11.00
CA TYR A 24 16.24 -25.92 11.92
C TYR A 24 16.09 -26.72 13.22
N THR A 25 16.69 -26.23 14.30
CA THR A 25 16.57 -26.84 15.63
C THR A 25 15.16 -26.65 16.21
N TRP A 26 14.72 -27.55 17.08
CA TRP A 26 13.41 -27.45 17.74
C TRP A 26 13.23 -26.15 18.51
N ASP A 27 14.23 -25.70 19.27
CA ASP A 27 14.17 -24.45 20.04
C ASP A 27 13.98 -23.23 19.13
N HIS A 28 14.66 -23.22 17.99
CA HIS A 28 14.51 -22.17 16.99
C HIS A 28 13.10 -22.14 16.40
N LEU A 29 12.56 -23.30 16.02
CA LEU A 29 11.20 -23.42 15.50
C LEU A 29 10.15 -23.05 16.55
N ALA A 30 10.33 -23.43 17.81
CA ALA A 30 9.46 -23.06 18.91
C ALA A 30 9.44 -21.54 19.13
N ARG A 31 10.62 -20.90 19.13
CA ARG A 31 10.74 -19.45 19.24
C ARG A 31 10.06 -18.71 18.09
N LEU A 32 10.22 -19.20 16.85
CA LEU A 32 9.59 -18.59 15.68
C LEU A 32 8.08 -18.89 15.59
N GLY A 33 7.64 -20.06 16.04
CA GLY A 33 6.25 -20.51 16.00
C GLY A 33 5.35 -19.93 17.09
N GLY A 34 5.95 -19.45 18.19
CA GLY A 34 5.24 -18.78 19.28
C GLY A 34 4.50 -17.51 18.82
N ALA A 35 3.42 -17.16 19.53
CA ALA A 35 2.56 -16.03 19.18
C ALA A 35 3.33 -14.71 18.99
N GLU A 36 4.28 -14.43 19.88
CA GLU A 36 5.10 -13.21 19.81
C GLU A 36 6.13 -13.26 18.68
N GLY A 37 6.85 -14.38 18.55
CA GLY A 37 7.92 -14.56 17.56
C GLY A 37 7.40 -14.51 16.12
N ARG A 38 6.31 -15.22 15.82
CA ARG A 38 5.75 -15.34 14.46
C ARG A 38 5.37 -13.98 13.90
N TRP A 39 4.59 -13.21 14.66
CA TRP A 39 4.09 -11.93 14.20
C TRP A 39 5.15 -10.84 14.21
N ALA A 40 6.08 -10.86 15.18
CA ALA A 40 7.19 -9.92 15.22
C ALA A 40 8.12 -10.07 13.99
N ALA A 41 8.51 -11.31 13.68
CA ALA A 41 9.36 -11.62 12.53
C ALA A 41 8.70 -11.21 11.19
N MET A 42 7.42 -11.54 11.00
CA MET A 42 6.69 -11.17 9.78
C MET A 42 6.57 -9.64 9.63
N ARG A 43 6.26 -8.92 10.72
CA ARG A 43 6.20 -7.45 10.68
C ARG A 43 7.55 -6.84 10.32
N GLN A 44 8.64 -7.37 10.86
CA GLN A 44 9.98 -6.90 10.55
C GLN A 44 10.33 -7.13 9.08
N TYR A 45 10.03 -8.31 8.54
CA TYR A 45 10.21 -8.62 7.13
C TYR A 45 9.46 -7.66 6.20
N LEU A 46 8.15 -7.43 6.45
CA LEU A 46 7.35 -6.52 5.64
C LEU A 46 7.83 -5.05 5.70
N ARG A 47 8.36 -4.61 6.84
CA ARG A 47 8.99 -3.28 6.94
C ARG A 47 10.23 -3.17 6.04
N GLN A 48 11.07 -4.20 6.02
CA GLN A 48 12.28 -4.22 5.19
C GLN A 48 11.93 -4.22 3.70
N LEU A 49 10.97 -5.05 3.28
CA LEU A 49 10.48 -5.03 1.89
C LEU A 49 9.99 -3.64 1.47
N ARG A 50 9.17 -3.00 2.31
CA ARG A 50 8.66 -1.65 2.02
C ARG A 50 9.77 -0.62 1.93
N ALA A 51 10.74 -0.65 2.85
CA ALA A 51 11.88 0.26 2.84
C ALA A 51 12.75 0.07 1.58
N ALA A 52 12.83 -1.16 1.07
CA ALA A 52 13.55 -1.49 -0.16
C ALA A 52 12.73 -1.27 -1.45
N GLY A 53 11.46 -0.88 -1.35
CA GLY A 53 10.55 -0.77 -2.51
C GLY A 53 10.24 -2.12 -3.17
N LEU A 54 10.44 -3.24 -2.46
CA LEU A 54 10.21 -4.60 -2.96
C LEU A 54 8.82 -5.11 -2.59
N SER A 55 8.34 -6.10 -3.36
CA SER A 55 7.09 -6.82 -3.08
C SER A 55 7.40 -8.27 -2.72
N ARG A 56 6.52 -8.86 -1.89
CA ARG A 56 6.51 -10.31 -1.64
C ARG A 56 5.89 -11.07 -2.81
N ASP A 57 4.95 -10.45 -3.52
CA ASP A 57 4.24 -11.10 -4.61
C ASP A 57 5.15 -11.21 -5.84
N PRO A 58 5.43 -12.43 -6.35
CA PRO A 58 6.26 -12.64 -7.54
C PRO A 58 5.69 -11.96 -8.80
N GLY A 59 4.39 -11.68 -8.85
CA GLY A 59 3.73 -10.97 -9.96
C GLY A 59 3.67 -9.44 -9.80
N GLY A 60 4.19 -8.88 -8.70
CA GLY A 60 4.06 -7.46 -8.35
C GLY A 60 4.91 -6.48 -9.16
N GLY A 61 5.54 -6.92 -10.25
CA GLY A 61 6.36 -6.11 -11.15
C GLY A 61 5.54 -5.31 -12.18
N GLY A 62 4.48 -4.62 -11.77
CA GLY A 62 3.73 -3.76 -12.68
C GLY A 62 2.53 -3.09 -12.00
N ARG A 63 2.58 -1.77 -11.87
CA ARG A 63 1.56 -0.87 -11.27
C ARG A 63 1.71 -0.61 -9.77
N HIS A 64 2.89 -0.11 -9.38
CA HIS A 64 2.93 0.87 -8.30
C HIS A 64 2.23 2.15 -8.81
N GLN A 65 0.90 2.24 -8.66
CA GLN A 65 0.23 3.53 -8.80
C GLN A 65 0.76 4.41 -7.68
N LEU A 66 1.62 5.38 -8.03
CA LEU A 66 1.92 6.48 -7.13
C LEU A 66 0.58 7.12 -6.69
N PRO A 67 0.45 7.55 -5.42
CA PRO A 67 -0.75 8.27 -5.01
C PRO A 67 -0.95 9.49 -5.93
N PRO A 68 -2.17 9.75 -6.43
CA PRO A 68 -2.41 10.91 -7.28
C PRO A 68 -2.23 12.18 -6.44
N GLN A 69 -1.04 12.78 -6.49
CA GLN A 69 -0.79 14.13 -5.95
C GLN A 69 -1.54 15.21 -6.77
N GLN A 70 -2.22 14.84 -7.86
CA GLN A 70 -2.96 15.76 -8.73
C GLN A 70 -4.32 16.23 -8.18
N SER A 71 -4.76 15.71 -7.03
CA SER A 71 -6.09 16.03 -6.48
C SER A 71 -6.20 17.46 -5.90
N GLN A 72 -5.11 18.04 -5.36
CA GLN A 72 -5.17 19.38 -4.76
C GLN A 72 -5.27 20.49 -5.81
N GLN A 73 -4.46 20.41 -6.87
CA GLN A 73 -4.46 21.45 -7.91
C GLN A 73 -5.78 21.46 -8.68
N GLN A 74 -6.36 20.28 -8.94
CA GLN A 74 -7.66 20.16 -9.60
C GLN A 74 -8.82 20.62 -8.71
N GLN A 75 -8.75 20.40 -7.38
CA GLN A 75 -9.71 20.98 -6.44
C GLN A 75 -9.61 22.51 -6.37
N GLN A 76 -8.40 23.07 -6.37
CA GLN A 76 -8.21 24.52 -6.38
C GLN A 76 -8.76 25.15 -7.66
N GLN A 77 -8.53 24.53 -8.82
CA GLN A 77 -9.09 24.98 -10.10
C GLN A 77 -10.63 24.93 -10.11
N ARG A 78 -11.24 23.84 -9.60
CA ARG A 78 -12.70 23.76 -9.46
C ARG A 78 -13.28 24.81 -8.52
N ARG A 79 -12.60 25.09 -7.39
CA ARG A 79 -13.00 26.14 -6.45
C ARG A 79 -12.88 27.55 -7.05
N GLN A 80 -11.88 27.80 -7.89
CA GLN A 80 -11.76 29.09 -8.59
C GLN A 80 -12.87 29.26 -9.63
N GLN A 81 -13.18 28.23 -10.41
CA GLN A 81 -14.25 28.30 -11.41
C GLN A 81 -15.62 28.57 -10.78
N GLN A 82 -15.94 27.93 -9.65
CA GLN A 82 -17.20 28.18 -8.93
C GLN A 82 -17.31 29.62 -8.40
N GLN A 83 -16.20 30.21 -7.95
CA GLN A 83 -16.18 31.61 -7.50
C GLN A 83 -16.36 32.61 -8.65
N VAL A 84 -15.79 32.34 -9.82
CA VAL A 84 -15.94 33.20 -11.00
C VAL A 84 -17.38 33.15 -11.53
N SER A 85 -18.01 31.97 -11.58
CA SER A 85 -19.41 31.84 -11.98
C SER A 85 -20.35 32.58 -11.02
N ALA A 86 -20.17 32.40 -9.70
CA ALA A 86 -20.99 33.10 -8.71
C ALA A 86 -20.84 34.63 -8.77
N ALA A 87 -19.66 35.14 -9.09
CA ALA A 87 -19.43 36.58 -9.27
C ALA A 87 -20.05 37.15 -10.56
N SER A 88 -20.24 36.31 -11.59
CA SER A 88 -20.84 36.73 -12.87
C SER A 88 -22.37 36.80 -12.84
N GLU A 89 -23.02 36.08 -11.93
CA GLU A 89 -24.49 36.08 -11.78
C GLU A 89 -25.02 37.27 -10.97
N SER A 90 -24.18 37.98 -10.21
CA SER A 90 -24.59 39.13 -9.38
C SER A 90 -24.51 40.50 -10.08
N GLY A 91 -24.19 40.56 -11.38
CA GLY A 91 -23.88 41.80 -12.11
C GLY A 91 -24.92 42.31 -13.12
N GLY A 92 -26.04 41.61 -13.34
CA GLY A 92 -26.95 41.89 -14.47
C GLY A 92 -28.39 42.18 -14.07
N GLY A 93 -28.63 43.22 -13.27
CA GLY A 93 -29.98 43.64 -12.86
C GLY A 93 -30.20 45.13 -13.03
N GLY A 94 -30.01 45.65 -14.25
CA GLY A 94 -30.23 47.06 -14.57
C GLY A 94 -31.05 47.24 -15.84
N SER A 95 -32.21 47.90 -15.68
CA SER A 95 -32.87 48.79 -16.64
C SER A 95 -34.12 48.29 -17.39
N ALA A 96 -35.10 49.21 -17.38
CA ALA A 96 -36.21 49.43 -18.32
C ALA A 96 -37.53 48.67 -18.12
N ALA A 97 -38.46 49.32 -17.43
CA ALA A 97 -39.89 49.25 -17.75
C ALA A 97 -40.50 50.65 -17.68
N GLY A 98 -40.44 51.38 -18.80
CA GLY A 98 -41.32 52.51 -19.08
C GLY A 98 -42.53 52.01 -19.85
N THR A 99 -43.72 52.14 -19.28
CA THR A 99 -45.00 51.89 -19.97
C THR A 99 -45.68 53.23 -20.24
N GLY A 100 -45.86 53.53 -21.52
CA GLY A 100 -46.56 54.72 -22.01
C GLY A 100 -48.06 54.70 -21.74
N GLY A 101 -48.63 55.90 -21.72
CA GLY A 101 -50.06 56.18 -21.79
C GLY A 101 -50.47 56.67 -23.17
#